data_AF-A0A941SKH8-F1
#
_entry.id   AF-A0A941SKH8-F1
#
_cell.length_a   1.000
_cell.length_b   1.000
_cell.length_c   1.000
_cell.angle_alpha   90.00
_cell.angle_beta   90.00
_cell.angle_gamma   90.00
#
_symmetry.space_group_name_H-M   'P 1'
#
loop_
_entity.id
_entity.type
_entity.pdbx_description
1 polymer ?
#
loop_
_entity_poly.entity_id
_entity_poly.type
_entity_poly.pdbx_seq_one_letter_code
_entity_poly.pdbx_strand_id
1 'polypeptide(L)'
;MSRGAWLCGRLLQIVPTFLMIGVAAFLLARALPGNAVLAMLGDRASDATIARLSQQLGLDRSISWQLWAYLQAVAHGDFGTSFA
;
A
#
# COMPACT_ATOMS: atom_id res chain seq x y z
N MET A 1 26.97 -17.63 21.65
CA MET A 1 25.88 -16.74 21.17
C MET A 1 24.56 -17.41 21.51
N SER A 2 23.71 -16.78 22.34
CA SER A 2 22.43 -17.37 22.74
C SER A 2 21.52 -17.48 21.52
N ARG A 3 20.82 -18.62 21.37
CA ARG A 3 19.94 -18.90 20.23
C ARG A 3 18.90 -17.78 20.01
N GLY A 4 18.49 -17.10 21.09
CA GLY A 4 17.60 -15.94 21.06
C GLY A 4 18.20 -14.70 20.39
N ALA A 5 19.47 -14.35 20.66
CA ALA A 5 20.11 -13.19 20.02
C ALA A 5 20.28 -13.38 18.50
N TRP A 6 20.51 -14.63 18.08
CA TRP A 6 20.58 -14.99 16.66
C TRP A 6 19.22 -14.89 15.96
N LEU A 7 18.14 -15.34 16.61
CA LEU A 7 16.78 -15.21 16.09
C LEU A 7 16.35 -13.74 15.97
N CYS A 8 16.62 -12.91 16.98
CA CYS A 8 16.29 -11.48 16.93
C CYS A 8 17.06 -10.75 15.81
N GLY A 9 18.34 -11.05 15.63
CA GLY A 9 19.12 -10.49 14.51
C GLY A 9 18.53 -10.86 13.14
N ARG A 10 18.02 -12.09 13.01
CA ARG A 10 17.40 -12.57 11.77
C ARG A 10 16.04 -11.93 11.51
N LEU A 11 15.22 -11.76 12.54
CA LEU A 11 13.95 -11.03 12.44
C LEU A 11 14.18 -9.56 12.07
N LEU A 12 15.21 -8.93 12.64
CA LEU A 12 15.55 -7.54 12.31
C LEU A 12 16.00 -7.38 10.85
N GLN A 13 16.66 -8.39 10.26
CA GLN A 13 17.03 -8.41 8.84
C GLN A 13 15.83 -8.59 7.90
N ILE A 14 14.74 -9.20 8.37
CA ILE A 14 13.53 -9.41 7.58
C ILE A 14 12.77 -8.08 7.39
N VAL A 15 12.71 -7.24 8.43
CA VAL A 15 12.00 -5.94 8.41
C VAL A 15 12.37 -5.06 7.21
N PRO A 16 13.66 -4.72 6.94
CA PRO A 16 14.00 -3.88 5.79
C PRO A 16 13.67 -4.53 4.45
N THR A 17 13.72 -5.86 4.37
CA THR A 17 13.37 -6.60 3.14
C THR A 17 11.88 -6.44 2.83
N PHE A 18 11.01 -6.66 3.83
CA PHE A 18 9.57 -6.43 3.68
C PHE A 18 9.23 -4.97 3.39
N LEU A 19 9.94 -4.04 4.03
CA LEU A 19 9.74 -2.61 3.78
C LEU A 19 10.12 -2.23 2.35
N MET A 20 11.25 -2.73 1.82
CA MET A 20 11.62 -2.51 0.42
C MET A 20 10.58 -3.09 -0.54
N ILE A 21 10.11 -4.32 -0.29
CA ILE A 21 9.09 -4.97 -1.12
C ILE A 21 7.78 -4.17 -1.06
N GLY A 22 7.35 -3.73 0.12
CA GLY A 22 6.12 -2.94 0.28
C GLY A 22 6.21 -1.58 -0.42
N VAL A 23 7.33 -0.87 -0.29
CA VAL A 23 7.57 0.38 -1.02
C VAL A 23 7.57 0.15 -2.53
N ALA A 24 8.25 -0.90 -3.01
CA ALA A 24 8.26 -1.24 -4.42
C ALA A 24 6.86 -1.58 -4.95
N ALA A 25 6.08 -2.36 -4.21
CA ALA A 25 4.69 -2.70 -4.55
C ALA A 25 3.81 -1.45 -4.63
N PHE A 26 3.93 -0.54 -3.66
CA PHE A 26 3.21 0.74 -3.68
C PHE A 26 3.57 1.59 -4.91
N LEU A 27 4.86 1.72 -5.23
CA LEU A 27 5.32 2.48 -6.39
C LEU A 27 4.86 1.86 -7.70
N LEU A 28 4.91 0.53 -7.84
CA LEU A 28 4.40 -0.18 -9.01
C LEU A 28 2.89 0.02 -9.17
N ALA A 29 2.13 -0.09 -8.08
CA ALA A 29 0.69 0.15 -8.09
C ALA A 29 0.36 1.59 -8.52
N ARG A 30 1.15 2.58 -8.11
CA ARG A 30 0.98 3.98 -8.52
C ARG A 30 1.49 4.29 -9.93
N ALA A 31 2.41 3.49 -10.45
CA ALA A 31 2.93 3.61 -11.80
C ALA A 31 1.96 3.05 -12.86
N LEU A 32 0.95 2.26 -12.45
CA LEU A 32 -0.10 1.80 -13.34
C LEU A 32 -0.83 3.01 -13.96
N PRO A 33 -0.94 3.06 -15.31
CA PRO A 33 -1.68 4.12 -15.98
C PRO A 33 -3.18 3.95 -15.70
N GLY A 34 -3.77 4.95 -15.05
CA GLY A 34 -5.15 4.93 -14.59
C GLY A 34 -5.24 5.34 -13.12
N ASN A 35 -6.28 6.08 -12.74
CA ASN A 35 -6.50 6.33 -11.32
C ASN A 35 -6.96 5.00 -10.67
N ALA A 36 -6.54 4.72 -9.43
CA ALA A 36 -6.87 3.44 -8.78
C ALA A 36 -8.38 3.20 -8.71
N VAL A 37 -9.17 4.28 -8.70
CA VAL A 37 -10.62 4.26 -8.68
C VAL A 37 -11.23 3.80 -10.01
N LEU A 38 -10.63 4.14 -11.15
CA LEU A 38 -10.99 3.73 -12.50
C LEU A 38 -10.64 2.25 -12.68
N ALA A 39 -9.52 1.79 -12.10
CA ALA A 39 -9.21 0.38 -12.06
C ALA A 39 -10.23 -0.42 -11.23
N MET A 40 -10.81 0.17 -10.17
CA MET A 40 -11.84 -0.47 -9.34
C MET A 40 -13.24 -0.43 -9.93
N LEU A 41 -13.67 0.68 -10.53
CA LEU A 41 -15.03 0.88 -11.05
C LEU A 41 -15.17 0.59 -12.57
N GLY A 42 -14.06 0.49 -13.29
CA GLY A 42 -14.03 0.41 -14.75
C GLY A 42 -14.48 1.70 -15.44
N ASP A 43 -14.60 1.64 -16.77
CA ASP A 43 -14.93 2.77 -17.66
C ASP A 43 -16.33 3.40 -17.44
N ARG A 44 -17.13 2.89 -16.49
CA ARG A 44 -18.50 3.36 -16.22
C ARG A 44 -18.62 4.28 -15.01
N ALA A 45 -17.51 4.61 -14.35
CA ALA A 45 -17.52 5.48 -13.19
C ALA A 45 -17.78 6.95 -13.60
N SER A 46 -18.76 7.60 -12.98
CA SER A 46 -18.93 9.05 -13.16
C SER A 46 -17.81 9.82 -12.46
N ASP A 47 -17.40 10.96 -13.00
CA ASP A 47 -16.33 11.80 -12.42
C ASP A 47 -16.60 12.17 -10.95
N ALA A 48 -17.86 12.40 -10.60
CA ALA A 48 -18.29 12.66 -9.23
C ALA A 48 -18.05 11.45 -8.30
N THR A 49 -18.26 10.24 -8.79
CA THR A 49 -17.98 9.00 -8.04
C THR A 49 -16.47 8.81 -7.89
N ILE A 50 -15.71 9.07 -8.95
CA ILE A 50 -14.24 9.00 -8.93
C ILE A 50 -13.66 9.94 -7.89
N ALA A 51 -14.08 11.21 -7.87
CA ALA A 51 -13.60 12.20 -6.92
C ALA A 51 -13.96 11.83 -5.47
N ARG A 52 -15.21 11.39 -5.24
CA ARG A 52 -15.67 10.97 -3.92
C ARG A 52 -14.89 9.76 -3.40
N LEU A 53 -14.70 8.74 -4.23
CA LEU A 53 -13.96 7.54 -3.84
C LEU A 53 -12.47 7.85 -3.66
N SER A 54 -11.89 8.70 -4.50
CA SER A 54 -10.50 9.13 -4.37
C SER A 54 -10.24 9.80 -3.02
N GLN A 55 -11.18 10.65 -2.59
CA GLN A 55 -11.10 11.31 -1.28
C GLN A 55 -11.31 10.32 -0.12
N GLN A 56 -12.22 9.37 -0.25
CA GLN A 56 -12.44 8.31 0.76
C GLN A 56 -11.23 7.39 0.92
N LEU A 57 -10.56 7.06 -0.17
CA LEU A 57 -9.35 6.24 -0.20
C LEU A 57 -8.07 7.05 0.10
N GLY A 58 -8.19 8.36 0.30
CA GLY A 58 -7.05 9.25 0.56
C GLY A 58 -6.07 9.40 -0.61
N LEU A 59 -6.50 9.08 -1.83
CA LEU A 59 -5.72 9.20 -3.06
C LEU A 59 -5.44 10.67 -3.44
N ASP A 60 -6.21 11.60 -2.88
CA ASP A 60 -6.04 13.05 -2.96
C ASP A 60 -4.92 13.60 -2.05
N ARG A 61 -4.42 12.79 -1.10
CA ARG A 61 -3.36 13.19 -0.17
C ARG A 61 -1.97 13.12 -0.80
N SER A 62 -0.97 13.71 -0.14
CA SER A 62 0.42 13.66 -0.60
C SER A 62 0.93 12.22 -0.73
N ILE A 63 1.87 11.98 -1.65
CA ILE A 63 2.45 10.64 -1.89
C ILE A 63 3.02 10.06 -0.59
N SER A 64 3.70 10.89 0.20
CA SER A 64 4.27 10.49 1.49
C SER A 64 3.21 10.03 2.48
N TRP A 65 2.05 10.70 2.51
CA TRP A 65 0.93 10.28 3.35
C TRP A 65 0.34 8.95 2.90
N GLN A 66 0.15 8.77 1.60
CA GLN A 66 -0.36 7.51 1.03
C GLN A 66 0.56 6.33 1.32
N LEU A 67 1.89 6.53 1.17
CA LEU A 67 2.87 5.49 1.51
C LEU A 67 2.87 5.18 3.01
N TRP A 68 2.80 6.21 3.86
CA TRP A 68 2.72 6.01 5.32
C TRP A 68 1.49 5.22 5.72
N ALA A 69 0.31 5.60 5.22
CA ALA A 69 -0.95 4.89 5.50
C ALA A 69 -0.90 3.43 5.01
N TYR A 70 -0.35 3.19 3.82
CA TYR A 70 -0.14 1.84 3.29
C TYR A 70 0.79 1.00 4.18
N LEU A 71 1.95 1.52 4.55
CA LEU A 71 2.90 0.81 5.41
C LEU A 71 2.31 0.54 6.81
N GLN A 72 1.51 1.46 7.33
CA GLN A 72 0.80 1.28 8.60
C GLN A 72 -0.23 0.15 8.51
N ALA A 73 -1.04 0.11 7.45
CA ALA A 73 -2.01 -0.96 7.22
C ALA A 73 -1.32 -2.33 7.12
N VAL A 74 -0.27 -2.43 6.29
CA VAL A 74 0.51 -3.65 6.12
C VAL A 74 1.15 -4.11 7.44
N ALA A 75 1.65 -3.18 8.25
CA ALA A 75 2.22 -3.51 9.57
C ALA A 75 1.18 -4.08 10.55
N HIS A 76 -0.11 -3.78 10.37
CA HIS A 76 -1.23 -4.37 11.12
C HIS A 76 -1.82 -5.62 10.45
N GLY A 77 -1.25 -6.08 9.34
CA GLY A 77 -1.74 -7.24 8.58
C GLY A 77 -2.90 -6.93 7.63
N ASP A 78 -3.19 -5.65 7.40
CA ASP A 78 -4.17 -5.21 6.39
C ASP A 78 -3.47 -4.98 5.05
N PHE A 79 -3.74 -5.86 4.09
CA PHE A 79 -3.19 -5.80 2.73
C PHE A 79 -4.17 -5.17 1.73
N GLY A 80 -5.28 -4.60 2.21
CA GLY A 80 -6.36 -4.07 1.41
C GLY A 80 -7.34 -5.14 0.91
N THR A 81 -8.29 -4.69 0.10
CA THR A 81 -9.35 -5.52 -0.46
C THR A 81 -9.03 -5.91 -1.90
N SER A 82 -9.09 -7.20 -2.22
CA SER A 82 -9.02 -7.69 -3.60
C SER A 82 -10.35 -7.45 -4.29
N PHE A 83 -10.33 -6.71 -5.41
CA PHE A 83 -11.47 -6.58 -6.31
C PHE A 83 -11.33 -7.67 -7.39
N ALA A 84 -12.30 -8.57 -7.47
CA ALA A 84 -12.34 -9.70 -8.40
C ALA A 84 -13.29 -9.43 -9.57
#